data_AF-A0A7S3YFN8-F1
#
_entry.id   AF-A0A7S3YFN8-F1
#
_cell.length_a   1.000
_cell.length_b   1.000
_cell.length_c   1.000
_cell.angle_alpha   90.00
_cell.angle_beta   90.00
_cell.angle_gamma   90.00
#
_symmetry.space_group_name_H-M   'P 1'
#
loop_
_entity.id
_entity.type
_entity.pdbx_description
1 polymer ?
#
loop_
_entity_poly.entity_id
_entity_poly.type
_entity_poly.pdbx_seq_one_letter_code
_entity_poly.pdbx_strand_id
1 'polypeptide(L)'
;KPFALCLDFMLGEEIGTIHSRQELMKLLEIHVQHGSLDTESGQILGGALEYKSMQVKDAMTPIEEVFYLSEDDVLDFRTVARIFKSGFSRIPVAVAPASKQREKSSSGWRKVFSKSSAPGP
;
A
#
# COMPACT_ATOMS: atom_id res chain seq x y z
N LYS A 1 44.66 11.11 24.76
CA LYS A 1 43.27 10.66 24.50
C LYS A 1 42.24 11.81 24.59
N PRO A 2 42.41 12.97 23.90
CA PRO A 2 41.35 14.00 23.87
C PRO A 2 40.41 13.87 22.66
N PHE A 3 40.90 13.34 21.53
CA PHE A 3 40.12 13.24 20.29
C PHE A 3 39.00 12.18 20.38
N ALA A 4 39.24 11.09 21.11
CA ALA A 4 38.23 10.07 21.37
C ALA A 4 37.05 10.63 22.18
N LEU A 5 37.30 11.42 23.23
CA LEU A 5 36.24 12.08 24.01
C LEU A 5 35.46 13.13 23.22
N CYS A 6 36.13 13.82 22.29
CA CYS A 6 35.48 14.77 21.38
C CYS A 6 34.58 14.04 20.37
N LEU A 7 35.06 12.93 19.79
CA LEU A 7 34.27 12.06 18.93
C LEU A 7 33.11 11.41 19.69
N ASP A 8 33.32 10.96 20.92
CA ASP A 8 32.25 10.37 21.74
C ASP A 8 31.19 11.41 22.12
N PHE A 9 31.56 12.69 22.25
CA PHE A 9 30.62 13.79 22.47
C PHE A 9 29.87 14.20 21.18
N MET A 10 30.54 14.18 20.02
CA MET A 10 29.91 14.43 18.72
C MET A 10 29.04 13.26 18.23
N LEU A 11 29.47 12.01 18.42
CA LEU A 11 28.74 10.79 18.02
C LEU A 11 27.74 10.31 19.08
N GLY A 12 27.94 10.67 20.35
CA GLY A 12 27.07 10.26 21.46
C GLY A 12 25.67 10.88 21.41
N GLU A 13 25.53 12.05 20.77
CA GLU A 13 24.22 12.59 20.39
C GLU A 13 23.67 11.94 19.11
N GLU A 14 24.51 11.50 18.16
CA GLU A 14 24.07 10.95 16.87
C GLU A 14 23.49 9.53 16.95
N ILE A 15 23.90 8.69 17.89
CA ILE A 15 23.27 7.35 18.12
C ILE A 15 21.97 7.47 18.92
N GLY A 16 21.70 8.64 19.52
CA GLY A 16 20.43 9.00 20.15
C GLY A 16 19.45 9.73 19.23
N THR A 17 19.79 9.93 17.96
CA THR A 17 18.90 10.67 17.05
C THR A 17 17.78 9.76 16.55
N ILE A 18 16.55 10.13 16.91
CA ILE A 18 15.37 9.66 16.19
C ILE A 18 15.49 10.25 14.77
N HIS A 19 16.15 9.52 13.86
CA HIS A 19 16.27 9.96 12.47
C HIS A 19 14.88 10.17 11.88
N SER A 20 14.70 11.32 11.23
CA SER A 20 13.44 11.60 10.56
C SER A 20 13.24 10.60 9.42
N ARG A 21 11.99 10.30 9.05
CA ARG A 21 11.70 9.38 7.93
C ARG A 21 12.45 9.78 6.67
N GLN A 22 12.56 11.08 6.41
CA GLN A 22 13.23 11.63 5.23
C GLN A 22 14.74 11.38 5.25
N GLU A 23 15.38 11.49 6.42
CA GLU A 23 16.79 11.15 6.61
C GLU A 23 17.05 9.66 6.40
N LEU A 24 16.19 8.79 6.96
CA LEU A 24 16.29 7.35 6.78
C LEU A 24 16.16 6.93 5.31
N MET A 25 15.21 7.54 4.57
CA MET A 25 15.08 7.30 3.13
C MET A 25 16.31 7.73 2.35
N LYS A 26 16.88 8.91 2.67
CA LYS A 26 18.07 9.42 2.00
C LYS A 26 19.30 8.57 2.30
N LEU A 27 19.45 8.11 3.54
CA LEU A 27 20.53 7.21 3.94
C LEU A 27 20.41 5.87 3.19
N LEU A 28 19.20 5.33 3.08
CA LEU A 28 18.92 4.13 2.31
C LEU A 28 19.31 4.29 0.83
N GLU A 29 18.92 5.41 0.21
CA GLU A 29 19.23 5.72 -1.19
C GLU A 29 20.74 5.76 -1.44
N ILE A 30 21.52 6.39 -0.54
CA ILE A 30 22.98 6.44 -0.63
C ILE A 30 23.58 5.03 -0.58
N HIS A 31 23.08 4.15 0.31
CA HIS A 31 23.58 2.78 0.46
C HIS A 31 23.29 1.91 -0.76
N VAL A 32 22.13 2.10 -1.39
CA VAL A 32 21.78 1.42 -2.66
C VAL A 32 22.69 1.92 -3.80
N GLN A 33 22.94 3.23 -3.90
CA GLN A 33 23.81 3.82 -4.93
C GLN A 33 25.27 3.39 -4.79
N HIS A 34 25.76 3.19 -3.56
CA HIS A 34 27.13 2.72 -3.31
C HIS A 34 27.29 1.20 -3.44
N GLY A 35 26.23 0.47 -3.85
CA GLY A 35 26.27 -0.98 -4.03
C GLY A 35 26.40 -1.77 -2.73
N SER A 36 26.24 -1.12 -1.58
CA SER A 36 26.25 -1.78 -0.26
C SER A 36 24.93 -2.47 0.06
N LEU A 37 23.87 -2.12 -0.67
CA LEU A 37 22.54 -2.71 -0.56
C LEU A 37 22.00 -3.01 -1.95
N ASP A 38 21.42 -4.19 -2.13
CA ASP A 38 20.75 -4.53 -3.39
C ASP A 38 19.52 -3.64 -3.64
N THR A 39 19.24 -3.37 -4.91
CA THR A 39 18.14 -2.49 -5.33
C THR A 39 16.76 -3.01 -4.90
N GLU A 40 16.53 -4.31 -4.92
CA GLU A 40 15.27 -4.93 -4.46
C GLU A 40 15.12 -4.76 -2.94
N SER A 41 16.21 -5.01 -2.21
CA SER A 41 16.25 -4.83 -0.75
C SER A 41 15.98 -3.37 -0.36
N GLY A 42 16.53 -2.41 -1.12
CA GLY A 42 16.27 -0.99 -0.96
C GLY A 42 14.80 -0.62 -1.21
N GLN A 43 14.19 -1.17 -2.26
CA GLN A 43 12.77 -0.93 -2.55
C GLN A 43 11.85 -1.50 -1.46
N ILE A 44 12.14 -2.69 -0.95
CA ILE A 44 11.38 -3.31 0.14
C ILE A 44 11.46 -2.45 1.41
N LEU A 45 12.67 -2.03 1.78
CA LEU A 45 12.88 -1.24 2.99
C LEU A 45 12.27 0.16 2.86
N GLY A 46 12.39 0.80 1.70
CA GLY A 46 11.69 2.04 1.38
C GLY A 46 10.17 1.87 1.45
N GLY A 47 9.64 0.79 0.87
CA GLY A 47 8.23 0.45 0.96
C GLY A 47 7.74 0.30 2.42
N ALA A 48 8.52 -0.36 3.28
CA ALA A 48 8.20 -0.54 4.69
C ALA A 48 8.21 0.79 5.48
N LEU A 49 9.18 1.66 5.20
CA LEU A 49 9.28 3.00 5.80
C LEU A 49 8.11 3.91 5.36
N GLU A 50 7.63 3.79 4.13
CA GLU A 50 6.42 4.48 3.63
C GLU A 50 5.15 3.90 4.25
N TYR A 51 5.05 2.56 4.31
CA TYR A 51 3.89 1.84 4.82
C TYR A 51 3.56 2.22 6.26
N LYS A 52 4.57 2.45 7.12
CA LYS A 52 4.38 2.87 8.52
C LYS A 52 3.53 4.14 8.66
N SER A 53 3.58 5.03 7.68
CA SER A 53 2.83 6.31 7.69
C SER A 53 1.54 6.28 6.87
N MET A 54 1.25 5.18 6.18
CA MET A 54 0.06 5.07 5.32
C MET A 54 -1.20 5.05 6.18
N GLN A 55 -2.18 5.90 5.83
CA GLN A 55 -3.47 5.89 6.52
C GLN A 55 -4.38 4.83 5.91
N VAL A 56 -5.30 4.31 6.71
CA VAL A 56 -6.28 3.31 6.28
C VAL A 56 -7.06 3.75 5.05
N LYS A 57 -7.45 5.03 4.99
CA LYS A 57 -8.17 5.62 3.85
C LYS A 57 -7.40 5.55 2.52
N ASP A 58 -6.06 5.52 2.58
CA ASP A 58 -5.19 5.50 1.39
C ASP A 58 -5.00 4.07 0.86
N ALA A 59 -5.22 3.07 1.72
CA ALA A 59 -5.09 1.64 1.39
C ALA A 59 -6.44 0.96 1.07
N MET A 60 -7.55 1.54 1.52
CA MET A 60 -8.89 0.96 1.35
C MET A 60 -9.49 1.23 -0.03
N THR A 61 -10.35 0.30 -0.48
CA THR A 61 -11.22 0.52 -1.64
C THR A 61 -12.41 1.40 -1.25
N PRO A 62 -12.74 2.46 -2.02
CA PRO A 62 -13.95 3.26 -1.80
C PRO A 62 -15.22 2.39 -1.84
N ILE A 63 -16.18 2.67 -0.95
CA ILE A 63 -17.38 1.83 -0.79
C ILE A 63 -18.22 1.74 -2.07
N GLU A 64 -18.15 2.78 -2.92
CA GLU A 64 -18.85 2.87 -4.20
C GLU A 64 -18.31 1.87 -5.24
N GLU A 65 -17.09 1.35 -5.03
CA GLU A 65 -16.41 0.41 -5.92
C GLU A 65 -16.36 -1.01 -5.32
N VAL A 66 -16.87 -1.21 -4.10
CA VAL A 66 -16.89 -2.52 -3.44
C VAL A 66 -17.98 -3.40 -4.02
N PHE A 67 -17.62 -4.65 -4.36
CA PHE A 67 -18.60 -5.69 -4.61
C PHE A 67 -19.13 -6.24 -3.28
N TYR A 68 -20.42 -6.04 -3.01
CA TYR A 68 -21.10 -6.54 -1.82
C TYR A 68 -22.33 -7.38 -2.19
N LEU A 69 -22.83 -8.15 -1.23
CA LEU A 69 -24.12 -8.83 -1.30
C LEU A 69 -25.11 -8.11 -0.38
N SER A 70 -26.38 -8.02 -0.81
CA SER A 70 -27.45 -7.56 0.07
C SER A 70 -27.78 -8.63 1.10
N GLU A 71 -28.26 -8.23 2.27
CA GLU A 71 -28.79 -9.19 3.26
C GLU A 71 -30.03 -9.94 2.73
N ASP A 72 -30.78 -9.33 1.82
CA ASP A 72 -31.95 -9.92 1.16
C ASP A 72 -31.62 -10.75 -0.09
N ASP A 73 -30.34 -10.82 -0.51
CA ASP A 73 -29.95 -11.57 -1.71
C ASP A 73 -30.13 -13.08 -1.44
N VAL A 74 -31.00 -13.74 -2.21
CA VAL A 74 -31.12 -15.20 -2.20
C VAL A 74 -29.89 -15.81 -2.86
N LEU A 75 -29.24 -16.76 -2.18
CA LEU A 75 -28.07 -17.48 -2.68
C LEU A 75 -28.46 -18.53 -3.72
N ASP A 76 -28.86 -18.05 -4.90
CA ASP A 76 -29.22 -18.85 -6.06
C ASP A 76 -28.01 -19.09 -6.98
N PHE A 77 -28.19 -19.94 -8.00
CA PHE A 77 -27.13 -20.24 -8.97
C PHE A 77 -26.61 -18.97 -9.67
N ARG A 78 -27.48 -17.99 -9.93
CA ARG A 78 -27.10 -16.72 -10.56
C ARG A 78 -26.19 -15.89 -9.66
N THR A 79 -26.52 -15.79 -8.38
CA THR A 79 -25.75 -15.04 -7.38
C THR A 79 -24.42 -15.73 -7.11
N VAL A 80 -24.42 -17.06 -7.00
CA VAL A 80 -23.20 -17.86 -6.88
C VAL A 80 -22.30 -17.68 -8.12
N ALA A 81 -22.86 -17.74 -9.33
CA ALA A 81 -22.09 -17.49 -10.56
C ALA A 81 -21.52 -16.06 -10.61
N ARG A 82 -22.26 -15.07 -10.11
CA ARG A 82 -21.79 -13.68 -9.98
C ARG A 82 -20.61 -13.58 -9.00
N ILE A 83 -20.68 -14.26 -7.85
CA ILE A 83 -19.61 -14.36 -6.86
C ILE A 83 -18.36 -14.98 -7.48
N PHE A 84 -18.49 -16.14 -8.15
CA PHE A 84 -17.36 -16.80 -8.80
C PHE A 84 -16.72 -15.94 -9.89
N LYS A 85 -17.54 -15.26 -10.70
CA LYS A 85 -17.05 -14.33 -11.72
C LYS A 85 -16.34 -13.11 -11.14
N SER A 86 -16.67 -12.71 -9.90
CA SER A 86 -16.02 -11.58 -9.22
C SER A 86 -14.58 -11.88 -8.81
N GLY A 87 -14.25 -13.15 -8.52
CA GLY A 87 -12.90 -13.57 -8.11
C GLY A 87 -12.47 -13.11 -6.72
N PHE A 88 -13.34 -12.47 -5.94
CA PHE A 88 -13.01 -12.04 -4.58
C PHE A 88 -13.09 -13.21 -3.59
N SER A 89 -12.08 -13.33 -2.72
CA SER A 89 -12.07 -14.34 -1.65
C SER A 89 -12.99 -13.98 -0.47
N ARG A 90 -13.25 -12.69 -0.26
CA ARG A 90 -14.12 -12.19 0.80
C ARG A 90 -15.07 -11.16 0.22
N ILE A 91 -16.35 -11.31 0.54
CA ILE A 91 -17.41 -10.42 0.05
C ILE A 91 -18.19 -9.92 1.25
N PRO A 92 -18.19 -8.59 1.50
CA PRO A 92 -19.01 -8.01 2.55
C PRO A 92 -20.50 -8.22 2.27
N VAL A 93 -21.26 -8.47 3.35
CA VAL A 93 -22.72 -8.43 3.33
C VAL A 93 -23.14 -7.11 3.98
N ALA A 94 -23.96 -6.32 3.28
CA ALA A 94 -24.41 -5.02 3.76
C ALA A 94 -25.92 -4.89 3.62
N VAL A 95 -26.55 -4.21 4.57
CA VAL A 95 -27.91 -3.71 4.44
C VAL A 95 -27.90 -2.72 3.28
N ALA A 96 -28.51 -3.06 2.15
CA ALA A 96 -28.52 -2.17 1.00
C ALA A 96 -29.27 -0.88 1.40
N PRO A 97 -28.66 0.32 1.31
CA PRO A 97 -29.46 1.53 1.30
C PRO A 97 -30.32 1.48 0.03
N ALA A 98 -31.64 1.56 0.19
CA ALA A 98 -32.58 1.54 -0.91
C ALA A 98 -32.11 2.51 -2.01
N SER A 99 -31.92 1.98 -3.22
CA SER A 99 -31.45 2.67 -4.44
C SER A 99 -29.93 2.90 -4.59
N LYS A 100 -29.27 1.96 -5.27
CA LYS A 100 -28.48 2.20 -6.51
C LYS A 100 -27.68 0.96 -6.93
N GLN A 101 -28.38 -0.13 -7.21
CA GLN A 101 -27.84 -1.20 -8.05
C GLN A 101 -28.03 -0.77 -9.52
N ARG A 102 -27.23 0.19 -9.99
CA ARG A 102 -27.26 0.61 -11.39
C ARG A 102 -25.87 1.01 -11.87
N GLU A 103 -25.25 0.02 -12.52
CA GLU A 103 -24.44 0.22 -13.72
C GLU A 103 -23.12 0.99 -13.57
N LYS A 104 -22.07 0.32 -13.09
CA LYS A 104 -20.67 0.62 -13.48
C LYS A 104 -19.81 -0.64 -13.58
N SER A 105 -20.24 -1.59 -14.42
CA SER A 105 -19.47 -2.82 -14.69
C SER A 105 -18.32 -2.64 -15.70
N SER A 106 -18.08 -1.45 -16.26
CA SER A 106 -17.19 -1.31 -17.42
C SER A 106 -16.12 -0.21 -17.34
N SER A 107 -16.09 0.61 -16.30
CA SER A 107 -15.22 1.81 -16.27
C SER A 107 -14.00 1.68 -15.35
N GLY A 108 -14.12 1.00 -14.21
CA GLY A 108 -13.07 0.95 -13.18
C GLY A 108 -11.84 0.12 -13.59
N TRP A 109 -12.06 -1.00 -14.28
CA TRP A 109 -10.99 -1.93 -14.69
C TRP A 109 -9.97 -1.30 -15.65
N ARG A 110 -10.37 -0.31 -16.46
CA ARG A 110 -9.41 0.38 -17.34
C ARG A 110 -8.40 1.24 -16.58
N LYS A 111 -8.73 1.72 -15.38
CA LYS A 111 -7.82 2.58 -14.59
C LYS A 111 -6.84 1.80 -13.73
N VAL A 112 -7.24 0.64 -13.23
CA VAL A 112 -6.39 -0.24 -12.40
C VAL A 112 -5.34 -0.94 -13.26
N PHE A 113 -5.70 -1.35 -14.48
CA PHE A 113 -4.75 -1.98 -15.41
C PHE A 113 -3.92 -0.99 -16.26
N SER A 114 -4.24 0.31 -16.30
CA SER A 114 -3.44 1.28 -17.05
C SER A 114 -2.24 1.87 -16.28
N LYS A 115 -2.11 1.59 -14.98
CA LYS A 115 -0.99 2.09 -14.16
C LYS A 115 0.21 1.14 -14.08
N SER A 116 0.20 -0.01 -14.76
CA SER A 116 1.33 -0.96 -14.77
C SER A 116 2.22 -0.92 -16.04
N SER A 117 2.13 0.11 -16.88
CA SER A 117 3.10 0.31 -17.97
C SER A 117 3.85 1.63 -17.80
N ALA A 118 4.88 1.62 -16.96
CA ALA A 118 6.04 2.50 -17.17
C ALA A 118 7.04 1.76 -18.07
N PRO A 119 7.72 2.46 -18.99
CA PRO A 119 8.57 1.85 -20.00
C PRO A 119 9.97 1.59 -19.44
N GLY A 120 10.62 0.56 -19.97
CA GLY A 120 12.07 0.47 -20.02
C GLY A 120 12.48 -0.33 -21.25
N PRO A 121 13.73 -0.23 -21.70
CA PRO A 121 14.77 0.75 -21.35
C PRO A 121 14.69 2.06 -22.17
#